data_AF-A0A1Y2AJ09-F1
#
_entry.id   AF-A0A1Y2AJ09-F1
#
_cell.length_a   1.000
_cell.length_b   1.000
_cell.length_c   1.000
_cell.angle_alpha   90.00
_cell.angle_beta   90.00
_cell.angle_gamma   90.00
#
_symmetry.space_group_name_H-M   'P 1'
#
loop_
_entity.id
_entity.type
_entity.pdbx_description
1 polymer ?
#
loop_
_entity_poly.entity_id
_entity_poly.type
_entity_poly.pdbx_seq_one_letter_code
_entity_poly.pdbx_strand_id
1 'polypeptide(L)'
;MPATLYLRPSPRAFFLITLTHALVFRQPDASETKASRSVVVAEFLPIDEVDMRGLVRASKGRTVDGVLGVTSVPTERSPIPEIFLLLLSASSPLPSLLPSSTLRPSRVIAVEFHSLSSAFWDSPELATNASSSSLDLEYEDPYDATGPYPTAGSSTTQSQAASQGVENPCNGMRKYLESGSFFYADGCRWDISSRMGETNWVLADKGIAAHPLETFDERFVWNASLLAPFLAFRSNLPLDIRAELDDQSLLIPVIQGFCGSLPVSTGAWTSDGRPEIAALGLVSRLSWKRAGARFRTRGIDDDGQVANFVETELILATDSVCLSYVQVRGSVPLFWQQPSQGIQTLQQKVELTRPPQATQPAFDKHFLDLLEHYHSVHAINLLGQKDAEAMLSSAYSDHLAQLQATLEKTPPSEKGAMDAAPHGTLSLTPYDFHAAVKTGGHDVVKYDLGTRLSEVIDARERFGWTAVDMSTGQIIQQQQGVFRTNCLDCLDRTNYVQDVISSITLASFLSTLDSPLASSATLWSAHRELWADNGDRLSKIYAGTGAINTSATRSGKKTFAG
;
A
#
# COMPACT_ATOMS: atom_id res chain seq x y z
N MET A 1 17.18 -11.30 2.30
CA MET A 1 18.20 -12.10 1.55
C MET A 1 17.49 -13.06 0.60
N PRO A 2 18.08 -13.45 -0.54
CA PRO A 2 17.43 -14.42 -1.42
C PRO A 2 17.27 -15.75 -0.68
N ALA A 3 16.04 -16.23 -0.55
CA ALA A 3 15.73 -17.53 0.05
C ALA A 3 15.37 -18.55 -1.03
N THR A 4 15.54 -19.84 -0.75
CA THR A 4 15.10 -20.93 -1.63
C THR A 4 14.06 -21.77 -0.89
N LEU A 5 12.95 -22.07 -1.56
CA LEU A 5 11.90 -22.90 -0.98
C LEU A 5 12.17 -24.37 -1.27
N TYR A 6 12.11 -25.19 -0.24
CA TYR A 6 12.14 -26.65 -0.30
C TYR A 6 10.89 -27.26 0.33
N LEU A 7 10.52 -28.46 -0.11
CA LEU A 7 9.46 -29.29 0.43
C LEU A 7 10.05 -30.61 0.92
N ARG A 8 9.73 -30.99 2.15
CA ARG A 8 9.78 -32.39 2.60
C ARG A 8 8.37 -32.98 2.41
N PRO A 9 8.18 -34.04 1.60
CA PRO A 9 6.86 -34.61 1.37
C PRO A 9 6.27 -35.34 2.59
N SER A 10 7.13 -35.97 3.40
CA SER A 10 6.72 -36.78 4.56
C SER A 10 7.74 -36.72 5.70
N PRO A 11 7.36 -36.27 6.92
CA PRO A 11 6.16 -35.49 7.19
C PRO A 11 6.18 -34.19 6.37
N ARG A 12 4.99 -33.72 5.95
CA ARG A 12 4.88 -32.59 5.03
C ARG A 12 5.33 -31.29 5.70
N ALA A 13 6.40 -30.69 5.19
CA ALA A 13 6.96 -29.45 5.70
C ALA A 13 7.62 -28.63 4.59
N PHE A 14 7.42 -27.31 4.61
CA PHE A 14 8.13 -26.38 3.72
C PHE A 14 9.26 -25.70 4.47
N PHE A 15 10.41 -25.55 3.81
CA PHE A 15 11.61 -24.94 4.35
C PHE A 15 11.97 -23.75 3.47
N LEU A 16 11.90 -22.55 4.03
CA LEU A 16 12.40 -21.34 3.38
C LEU A 16 13.83 -21.10 3.86
N ILE A 17 14.80 -21.50 3.03
CA ILE A 17 16.21 -21.58 3.40
C ILE A 17 16.96 -20.36 2.88
N THR A 18 17.63 -19.63 3.77
CA THR A 18 18.61 -18.58 3.46
C THR A 18 20.03 -19.16 3.53
N LEU A 19 21.05 -18.31 3.39
CA LEU A 19 22.45 -18.75 3.52
C LEU A 19 22.77 -19.29 4.94
N THR A 20 22.08 -18.79 5.96
CA THR A 20 22.45 -19.03 7.37
C THR A 20 21.35 -19.69 8.19
N HIS A 21 20.09 -19.62 7.75
CA HIS A 21 18.94 -20.09 8.52
C HIS A 21 17.87 -20.73 7.64
N ALA A 22 16.93 -21.43 8.26
CA ALA A 22 15.69 -21.87 7.65
C ALA A 22 14.49 -21.46 8.50
N LEU A 23 13.46 -20.95 7.83
CA LEU A 23 12.13 -20.79 8.41
C LEU A 23 11.24 -21.94 7.91
N VAL A 24 10.81 -22.81 8.81
CA VAL A 24 10.11 -24.06 8.53
C VAL A 24 8.63 -23.92 8.83
N PHE A 25 7.78 -24.48 7.96
CA PHE A 25 6.32 -24.47 8.09
C PHE A 25 5.77 -25.88 7.94
N ARG A 26 5.06 -26.37 8.96
CA ARG A 26 4.44 -27.71 8.92
C ARG A 26 3.14 -27.75 9.70
N GLN A 27 2.36 -28.80 9.49
CA GLN A 27 1.28 -29.15 10.41
C GLN A 27 1.84 -29.97 11.58
N PRO A 28 1.21 -29.90 12.77
CA PRO A 28 1.63 -30.72 13.90
C PRO A 28 1.40 -32.21 13.61
N ASP A 29 2.33 -33.04 14.10
CA ASP A 29 2.24 -34.49 13.96
C ASP A 29 1.24 -35.09 14.94
N ALA A 30 0.79 -36.32 14.68
CA ALA A 30 -0.19 -37.02 15.52
C ALA A 30 0.29 -37.22 16.97
N SER A 31 1.61 -37.23 17.20
CA SER A 31 2.24 -37.33 18.53
C SER A 31 2.27 -36.03 19.33
N GLU A 32 2.09 -34.87 18.68
CA GLU A 32 2.14 -33.53 19.31
C GLU A 32 0.75 -33.11 19.89
N THR A 33 -0.17 -34.06 20.08
CA THR A 33 -1.62 -33.78 20.19
C THR A 33 -2.11 -33.36 21.59
N LYS A 34 -2.22 -32.03 21.75
CA LYS A 34 -3.50 -31.34 22.09
C LYS A 34 -3.94 -30.31 21.02
N ALA A 35 -3.15 -30.11 19.96
CA ALA A 35 -3.39 -29.11 18.92
C ALA A 35 -4.37 -29.60 17.84
N SER A 36 -5.25 -28.73 17.36
CA SER A 36 -6.19 -29.04 16.26
C SER A 36 -5.49 -29.11 14.90
N ARG A 37 -6.11 -29.79 13.92
CA ARG A 37 -5.64 -29.84 12.52
C ARG A 37 -5.63 -28.48 11.78
N SER A 38 -6.05 -27.41 12.46
CA SER A 38 -6.06 -26.03 11.95
C SER A 38 -4.85 -25.22 12.42
N VAL A 39 -3.85 -25.85 13.04
CA VAL A 39 -2.64 -25.19 13.55
C VAL A 39 -1.50 -25.34 12.54
N VAL A 40 -0.69 -24.29 12.41
CA VAL A 40 0.60 -24.29 11.72
C VAL A 40 1.69 -24.18 12.75
N VAL A 41 2.69 -25.04 12.63
CA VAL A 41 3.94 -24.95 13.39
C VAL A 41 4.95 -24.20 12.53
N ALA A 42 5.54 -23.16 13.12
CA ALA A 42 6.66 -22.42 12.54
C ALA A 42 7.91 -22.64 13.41
N GLU A 43 9.03 -22.93 12.78
CA GLU A 43 10.34 -23.13 13.45
C GLU A 43 11.38 -22.27 12.73
N PHE A 44 12.26 -21.61 13.47
CA PHE A 44 13.38 -20.85 12.92
C PHE A 44 14.67 -21.49 13.41
N LEU A 45 15.46 -22.02 12.47
CA LEU A 45 16.61 -22.88 12.75
C LEU A 45 17.87 -22.36 12.05
N PRO A 46 19.04 -22.40 12.70
CA PRO A 46 20.33 -22.28 12.04
C PRO A 46 20.50 -23.34 10.95
N ILE A 47 21.19 -23.02 9.86
CA ILE A 47 21.30 -23.89 8.68
C ILE A 47 21.96 -25.25 8.99
N ASP A 48 22.85 -25.30 9.98
CA ASP A 48 23.53 -26.51 10.44
C ASP A 48 22.62 -27.47 11.22
N GLU A 49 21.49 -26.97 11.74
CA GLU A 49 20.45 -27.79 12.40
C GLU A 49 19.40 -28.33 11.42
N VAL A 50 19.42 -27.88 10.15
CA VAL A 50 18.42 -28.27 9.15
C VAL A 50 18.77 -29.63 8.55
N ASP A 51 17.89 -30.63 8.75
CA ASP A 51 18.01 -31.91 8.06
C ASP A 51 17.65 -31.77 6.56
N MET A 52 18.68 -31.65 5.72
CA MET A 52 18.53 -31.50 4.28
C MET A 52 18.09 -32.78 3.55
N ARG A 53 18.03 -33.94 4.23
CA ARG A 53 17.67 -35.21 3.59
C ARG A 53 16.20 -35.22 3.17
N GLY A 54 15.96 -35.67 1.94
CA GLY A 54 14.61 -35.77 1.37
C GLY A 54 13.94 -34.42 1.07
N LEU A 55 14.69 -33.31 1.13
CA LEU A 55 14.21 -32.01 0.71
C LEU A 55 14.22 -31.93 -0.83
N VAL A 56 13.07 -31.55 -1.36
CA VAL A 56 12.85 -31.32 -2.79
C VAL A 56 12.77 -29.82 -3.02
N ARG A 57 13.55 -29.30 -3.96
CA ARG A 57 13.46 -27.88 -4.32
C ARG A 57 12.07 -27.58 -4.89
N ALA A 58 11.36 -26.68 -4.24
CA ALA A 58 10.00 -26.28 -4.59
C ALA A 58 9.96 -25.04 -5.47
N SER A 59 10.98 -24.16 -5.37
CA SER A 59 11.12 -23.00 -6.25
C SER A 59 11.83 -23.38 -7.55
N LYS A 60 11.27 -23.00 -8.71
CA LYS A 60 11.75 -23.35 -10.06
C LYS A 60 13.06 -22.64 -10.45
N GLY A 61 14.15 -22.86 -9.72
CA GLY A 61 15.40 -22.12 -9.91
C GLY A 61 15.32 -20.65 -9.47
N ARG A 62 14.16 -20.21 -8.95
CA ARG A 62 13.90 -18.84 -8.51
C ARG A 62 14.12 -18.72 -7.01
N THR A 63 14.56 -17.53 -6.60
CA THR A 63 14.56 -17.14 -5.20
C THR A 63 13.15 -16.74 -4.78
N VAL A 64 12.85 -16.93 -3.51
CA VAL A 64 11.66 -16.40 -2.85
C VAL A 64 12.13 -15.20 -2.04
N ASP A 65 11.42 -14.08 -2.18
CA ASP A 65 11.75 -12.84 -1.49
C ASP A 65 11.35 -12.93 -0.01
N GLY A 66 10.24 -13.61 0.29
CA GLY A 66 9.79 -13.88 1.65
C GLY A 66 8.35 -14.37 1.76
N VAL A 67 7.83 -14.31 2.97
CA VAL A 67 6.52 -14.79 3.41
C VAL A 67 5.55 -13.63 3.48
N LEU A 68 4.42 -13.77 2.78
CA LEU A 68 3.32 -12.81 2.82
C LEU A 68 2.27 -13.20 3.87
N GLY A 69 2.25 -14.44 4.32
CA GLY A 69 1.36 -14.89 5.38
C GLY A 69 0.84 -16.31 5.20
N VAL A 70 -0.17 -16.64 5.99
CA VAL A 70 -0.85 -17.93 5.97
C VAL A 70 -2.36 -17.72 5.99
N THR A 71 -3.10 -18.60 5.32
CA THR A 71 -4.56 -18.54 5.27
C THR A 71 -5.19 -19.92 5.28
N SER A 72 -6.41 -20.02 5.80
CA SER A 72 -7.22 -21.23 5.75
C SER A 72 -8.36 -21.06 4.75
N VAL A 73 -8.47 -21.96 3.78
CA VAL A 73 -9.47 -21.88 2.72
C VAL A 73 -10.39 -23.10 2.79
N PRO A 74 -11.71 -22.93 2.96
CA PRO A 74 -12.66 -24.03 2.86
C PRO A 74 -12.60 -24.65 1.46
N THR A 75 -12.62 -25.98 1.40
CA THR A 75 -12.67 -26.72 0.12
C THR A 75 -13.78 -27.76 0.17
N GLU A 76 -14.39 -28.06 -0.97
CA GLU A 76 -15.41 -29.12 -1.07
C GLU A 76 -14.81 -30.53 -0.82
N ARG A 77 -13.48 -30.64 -0.85
CA ARG A 77 -12.74 -31.89 -0.70
C ARG A 77 -12.54 -32.32 0.75
N SER A 78 -12.52 -31.36 1.68
CA SER A 78 -12.16 -31.63 3.07
C SER A 78 -13.16 -30.97 4.03
N PRO A 79 -13.63 -31.69 5.07
CA PRO A 79 -14.46 -31.08 6.11
C PRO A 79 -13.70 -30.06 6.98
N ILE A 80 -12.36 -30.04 6.87
CA ILE A 80 -11.49 -29.08 7.54
C ILE A 80 -10.90 -28.14 6.48
N PRO A 81 -10.91 -26.82 6.69
CA PRO A 81 -10.26 -25.87 5.79
C PRO A 81 -8.80 -26.25 5.52
N GLU A 82 -8.38 -26.13 4.27
CA GLU A 82 -7.00 -26.36 3.89
C GLU A 82 -6.15 -25.12 4.17
N ILE A 83 -4.93 -25.33 4.67
CA ILE A 83 -4.03 -24.23 5.03
C ILE A 83 -3.06 -23.98 3.89
N PHE A 84 -2.94 -22.73 3.45
CA PHE A 84 -2.01 -22.30 2.41
C PHE A 84 -1.00 -21.31 2.97
N LEU A 85 0.28 -21.57 2.68
CA LEU A 85 1.39 -20.65 2.85
C LEU A 85 1.49 -19.74 1.61
N LEU A 86 1.60 -18.44 1.84
CA LEU A 86 1.70 -17.41 0.81
C LEU A 86 3.12 -16.87 0.75
N LEU A 87 3.72 -16.94 -0.41
CA LEU A 87 5.11 -16.51 -0.63
C LEU A 87 5.19 -15.48 -1.75
N LEU A 88 6.12 -14.54 -1.61
CA LEU A 88 6.49 -13.60 -2.66
C LEU A 88 7.60 -14.24 -3.52
N SER A 89 7.26 -14.64 -4.74
CA SER A 89 8.16 -15.39 -5.63
C SER A 89 8.86 -14.52 -6.67
N ALA A 90 8.38 -13.31 -6.90
CA ALA A 90 9.09 -12.31 -7.69
C ALA A 90 8.65 -10.89 -7.35
N SER A 91 9.60 -9.98 -7.34
CA SER A 91 9.39 -8.55 -7.23
C SER A 91 10.30 -7.76 -8.17
N SER A 92 9.99 -6.48 -8.34
CA SER A 92 10.79 -5.53 -9.13
C SER A 92 11.16 -4.35 -8.23
N PRO A 93 12.45 -4.12 -7.94
CA PRO A 93 12.87 -2.97 -7.16
C PRO A 93 12.59 -1.67 -7.92
N LEU A 94 12.26 -0.62 -7.17
CA LEU A 94 12.08 0.74 -7.66
C LEU A 94 13.28 1.61 -7.23
N PRO A 95 13.48 2.79 -7.85
CA PRO A 95 14.45 3.76 -7.35
C PRO A 95 14.18 4.13 -5.89
N SER A 96 15.23 4.44 -5.14
CA SER A 96 15.09 4.85 -3.73
C SER A 96 14.28 6.15 -3.61
N LEU A 97 13.58 6.30 -2.49
CA LEU A 97 12.90 7.55 -2.13
C LEU A 97 13.85 8.57 -1.51
N LEU A 98 15.07 8.16 -1.16
CA LEU A 98 16.13 8.99 -0.61
C LEU A 98 17.37 8.91 -1.52
N PRO A 99 18.04 10.02 -1.81
CA PRO A 99 19.26 9.99 -2.62
C PRO A 99 20.34 9.17 -1.91
N SER A 100 21.09 8.38 -2.69
CA SER A 100 22.19 7.53 -2.21
C SER A 100 21.82 6.45 -1.17
N SER A 101 20.54 6.30 -0.82
CA SER A 101 20.07 5.29 0.13
C SER A 101 19.97 3.89 -0.49
N THR A 102 20.19 2.88 0.34
CA THR A 102 19.96 1.47 -0.03
C THR A 102 18.51 1.06 0.17
N LEU A 103 17.72 1.83 0.93
CA LEU A 103 16.31 1.59 1.16
C LEU A 103 15.53 1.84 -0.12
N ARG A 104 14.91 0.79 -0.64
CA ARG A 104 14.14 0.84 -1.88
C ARG A 104 12.76 0.24 -1.66
N PRO A 105 11.73 0.82 -2.29
CA PRO A 105 10.47 0.12 -2.44
C PRO A 105 10.59 -0.93 -3.54
N SER A 106 9.84 -2.02 -3.41
CA SER A 106 9.76 -3.09 -4.41
C SER A 106 8.30 -3.34 -4.77
N ARG A 107 8.03 -3.54 -6.06
CA ARG A 107 6.70 -3.89 -6.58
C ARG A 107 6.55 -5.40 -6.65
N VAL A 108 5.44 -5.92 -6.12
CA VAL A 108 5.08 -7.34 -6.23
C VAL A 108 4.78 -7.69 -7.69
N ILE A 109 5.40 -8.75 -8.20
CA ILE A 109 5.21 -9.25 -9.57
C ILE A 109 4.52 -10.61 -9.57
N ALA A 110 4.95 -11.54 -8.70
CA ALA A 110 4.41 -12.89 -8.65
C ALA A 110 4.31 -13.41 -7.22
N VAL A 111 3.26 -14.18 -6.93
CA VAL A 111 3.06 -14.82 -5.63
C VAL A 111 2.73 -16.31 -5.78
N GLU A 112 3.18 -17.09 -4.82
CA GLU A 112 2.96 -18.53 -4.78
C GLU A 112 2.11 -18.93 -3.57
N PHE A 113 1.33 -20.00 -3.77
CA PHE A 113 0.44 -20.57 -2.76
C PHE A 113 0.75 -22.05 -2.64
N HIS A 114 1.20 -22.46 -1.46
CA HIS A 114 1.60 -23.83 -1.18
C HIS A 114 0.74 -24.40 -0.07
N SER A 115 0.03 -25.49 -0.32
CA SER A 115 -0.84 -26.11 0.70
C SER A 115 0.03 -26.81 1.75
N LEU A 116 -0.08 -26.42 3.01
CA LEU A 116 0.54 -27.11 4.14
C LEU A 116 -0.19 -28.42 4.47
N SER A 117 -1.46 -28.54 4.07
CA SER A 117 -2.33 -29.64 4.46
C SER A 117 -2.40 -30.78 3.44
N SER A 118 -2.09 -30.53 2.16
CA SER A 118 -2.25 -31.55 1.13
C SER A 118 -1.33 -31.36 -0.08
N ALA A 119 -0.79 -32.46 -0.59
CA ALA A 119 -0.05 -32.50 -1.87
C ALA A 119 -0.94 -32.39 -3.11
N PHE A 120 -2.28 -32.38 -2.94
CA PHE A 120 -3.24 -32.34 -4.05
C PHE A 120 -3.10 -31.08 -4.94
N TRP A 121 -2.64 -29.98 -4.34
CA TRP A 121 -2.45 -28.70 -5.03
C TRP A 121 -1.03 -28.51 -5.57
N ASP A 122 -0.12 -29.45 -5.30
CA ASP A 122 1.28 -29.33 -5.67
C ASP A 122 1.41 -29.31 -7.20
N SER A 123 2.40 -28.56 -7.68
CA SER A 123 2.78 -28.66 -9.07
C SER A 123 3.25 -30.10 -9.36
N PRO A 124 3.06 -30.60 -10.58
CA PRO A 124 3.49 -31.94 -10.92
C PRO A 124 5.01 -32.11 -10.82
N GLU A 125 5.80 -31.04 -11.00
CA GLU A 125 7.24 -31.04 -10.76
C GLU A 125 7.59 -31.33 -9.29
N LEU A 126 6.85 -30.72 -8.35
CA LEU A 126 6.95 -31.00 -6.92
C LEU A 126 6.55 -32.46 -6.61
N ALA A 127 5.54 -32.97 -7.29
CA ALA A 127 5.09 -34.36 -7.14
C ALA A 127 6.08 -35.36 -7.75
N THR A 128 6.69 -35.06 -8.89
CA THR A 128 7.68 -35.93 -9.57
C THR A 128 8.99 -35.93 -8.82
N ASN A 129 9.48 -34.77 -8.37
CA ASN A 129 10.72 -34.69 -7.60
C ASN A 129 10.60 -35.34 -6.21
N ALA A 130 9.40 -35.33 -5.61
CA ALA A 130 9.10 -36.13 -4.44
C ALA A 130 9.24 -37.64 -4.71
N SER A 131 8.80 -38.10 -5.89
CA SER A 131 8.87 -39.52 -6.27
C SER A 131 10.25 -40.00 -6.75
N SER A 132 11.12 -39.09 -7.24
CA SER A 132 12.47 -39.42 -7.70
C SER A 132 13.55 -39.33 -6.62
N SER A 133 13.18 -38.95 -5.39
CA SER A 133 14.11 -38.85 -4.25
C SER A 133 14.66 -40.20 -3.73
N SER A 134 14.35 -41.31 -4.39
CA SER A 134 15.11 -42.55 -4.28
C SER A 134 16.21 -42.60 -5.35
N LEU A 135 17.44 -42.22 -4.97
CA LEU A 135 18.70 -42.34 -5.72
C LEU A 135 18.94 -41.24 -6.78
N ASP A 136 19.67 -40.19 -6.39
CA ASP A 136 21.02 -39.86 -6.91
C ASP A 136 21.38 -38.38 -6.67
N LEU A 137 22.57 -38.16 -6.11
CA LEU A 137 23.19 -36.84 -5.94
C LEU A 137 23.90 -36.50 -7.25
N GLU A 138 23.30 -35.69 -8.11
CA GLU A 138 24.02 -35.09 -9.24
C GLU A 138 24.60 -33.73 -8.86
N TYR A 139 25.93 -33.65 -8.97
CA TYR A 139 26.76 -32.47 -8.84
C TYR A 139 26.68 -31.68 -10.17
N GLU A 140 26.05 -30.51 -10.20
CA GLU A 140 26.08 -29.64 -11.39
C GLU A 140 27.41 -28.88 -11.47
N ASP A 141 28.18 -29.15 -12.54
CA ASP A 141 29.43 -28.49 -12.90
C ASP A 141 29.15 -27.15 -13.62
N PRO A 142 29.70 -25.98 -13.21
CA PRO A 142 29.28 -24.67 -13.71
C PRO A 142 29.72 -24.29 -15.14
N TYR A 143 30.33 -25.19 -15.92
CA TYR A 143 31.03 -24.81 -17.17
C TYR A 143 30.55 -25.44 -18.48
N ASP A 144 29.49 -26.25 -18.51
CA ASP A 144 29.07 -26.88 -19.78
C ASP A 144 27.93 -26.11 -20.48
N ALA A 145 28.33 -25.08 -21.22
CA ALA A 145 27.43 -24.28 -22.04
C ALA A 145 27.68 -24.48 -23.54
N THR A 146 27.78 -25.72 -24.05
CA THR A 146 27.65 -25.98 -25.51
C THR A 146 27.35 -27.46 -25.84
N GLY A 147 26.08 -27.81 -26.08
CA GLY A 147 25.68 -29.12 -26.64
C GLY A 147 24.21 -29.13 -27.12
N PRO A 148 23.86 -29.83 -28.22
CA PRO A 148 22.70 -29.51 -29.05
C PRO A 148 21.35 -30.02 -28.52
N TYR A 149 20.31 -29.21 -28.77
CA TYR A 149 18.90 -29.42 -28.45
C TYR A 149 18.35 -30.86 -28.68
N PRO A 150 17.58 -31.41 -27.72
CA PRO A 150 16.57 -32.42 -28.01
C PRO A 150 15.22 -31.75 -28.27
N THR A 151 14.71 -31.90 -29.48
CA THR A 151 13.30 -31.72 -29.84
C THR A 151 12.48 -32.94 -29.44
N ALA A 152 11.55 -32.83 -28.48
CA ALA A 152 10.28 -33.56 -28.43
C ALA A 152 9.44 -33.22 -27.17
N GLY A 153 8.21 -32.72 -27.38
CA GLY A 153 7.06 -32.96 -26.50
C GLY A 153 7.04 -32.30 -25.11
N SER A 154 6.72 -31.00 -25.06
CA SER A 154 6.21 -30.36 -23.83
C SER A 154 4.85 -30.97 -23.44
N SER A 155 4.88 -32.06 -22.67
CA SER A 155 3.71 -32.42 -21.87
C SER A 155 3.61 -31.40 -20.75
N THR A 156 2.67 -30.46 -20.85
CA THR A 156 2.27 -29.62 -19.73
C THR A 156 1.63 -30.53 -18.69
N THR A 157 2.44 -31.08 -17.79
CA THR A 157 1.94 -31.80 -16.63
C THR A 157 1.17 -30.80 -15.78
N GLN A 158 -0.06 -31.18 -15.41
CA GLN A 158 -0.97 -30.39 -14.58
C GLN A 158 -0.94 -30.92 -13.13
N SER A 159 -1.24 -30.08 -12.13
CA SER A 159 -1.38 -30.54 -10.73
C SER A 159 -2.49 -31.60 -10.63
N GLN A 160 -2.52 -32.39 -9.54
CA GLN A 160 -3.61 -33.36 -9.35
C GLN A 160 -4.98 -32.68 -9.41
N ALA A 161 -5.11 -31.53 -8.75
CA ALA A 161 -6.30 -30.69 -8.84
C ALA A 161 -6.66 -30.30 -10.29
N ALA A 162 -5.69 -29.77 -11.05
CA ALA A 162 -5.93 -29.35 -12.43
C ALA A 162 -6.25 -30.54 -13.36
N SER A 163 -5.62 -31.71 -13.14
CA SER A 163 -5.94 -32.94 -13.86
C SER A 163 -7.37 -33.43 -13.61
N GLN A 164 -7.94 -33.09 -12.45
CA GLN A 164 -9.34 -33.35 -12.09
C GLN A 164 -10.28 -32.19 -12.44
N GLY A 165 -9.79 -31.15 -13.12
CA GLY A 165 -10.56 -29.96 -13.47
C GLY A 165 -10.93 -29.07 -12.29
N VAL A 166 -10.29 -29.25 -11.13
CA VAL A 166 -10.55 -28.47 -9.92
C VAL A 166 -9.68 -27.21 -9.92
N GLU A 167 -10.33 -26.06 -9.86
CA GLU A 167 -9.62 -24.78 -9.77
C GLU A 167 -8.99 -24.61 -8.37
N ASN A 168 -7.74 -24.12 -8.33
CA ASN A 168 -7.10 -23.78 -7.06
C ASN A 168 -7.84 -22.60 -6.41
N PRO A 169 -8.32 -22.74 -5.16
CA PRO A 169 -9.17 -21.73 -4.54
C PRO A 169 -8.44 -20.41 -4.26
N CYS A 170 -7.11 -20.40 -4.26
CA CYS A 170 -6.29 -19.20 -4.10
C CYS A 170 -6.06 -18.42 -5.42
N ASN A 171 -6.52 -18.93 -6.57
CA ASN A 171 -6.27 -18.30 -7.88
C ASN A 171 -6.79 -16.86 -7.97
N GLY A 172 -7.94 -16.55 -7.37
CA GLY A 172 -8.47 -15.19 -7.33
C GLY A 172 -7.55 -14.23 -6.57
N MET A 173 -7.04 -14.66 -5.42
CA MET A 173 -6.12 -13.85 -4.61
C MET A 173 -4.75 -13.72 -5.28
N ARG A 174 -4.25 -14.76 -5.95
CA ARG A 174 -3.03 -14.69 -6.78
C ARG A 174 -3.17 -13.61 -7.84
N LYS A 175 -4.21 -13.67 -8.68
CA LYS A 175 -4.46 -12.66 -9.73
C LYS A 175 -4.59 -11.25 -9.18
N TYR A 176 -5.16 -11.10 -7.97
CA TYR A 176 -5.31 -9.81 -7.32
C TYR A 176 -3.98 -9.21 -6.88
N LEU A 177 -3.14 -10.00 -6.18
CA LEU A 177 -1.80 -9.60 -5.75
C LEU A 177 -0.88 -9.31 -6.94
N GLU A 178 -1.03 -10.07 -8.02
CA GLU A 178 -0.28 -9.91 -9.28
C GLU A 178 -0.83 -8.80 -10.20
N SER A 179 -1.83 -8.02 -9.74
CA SER A 179 -2.31 -6.84 -10.47
C SER A 179 -1.23 -5.76 -10.65
N GLY A 180 -0.13 -5.86 -9.90
CA GLY A 180 0.99 -4.92 -9.83
C GLY A 180 0.73 -3.72 -8.92
N SER A 181 -0.35 -3.74 -8.16
CA SER A 181 -0.79 -2.64 -7.29
C SER A 181 -0.27 -2.78 -5.85
N PHE A 182 0.64 -3.73 -5.61
CA PHE A 182 1.17 -4.07 -4.30
C PHE A 182 2.67 -3.77 -4.23
N PHE A 183 3.08 -3.18 -3.10
CA PHE A 183 4.44 -2.72 -2.87
C PHE A 183 4.88 -3.06 -1.45
N TYR A 184 6.19 -3.19 -1.24
CA TYR A 184 6.78 -3.41 0.08
C TYR A 184 8.13 -2.70 0.19
N ALA A 185 8.61 -2.56 1.42
CA ALA A 185 9.95 -2.08 1.72
C ALA A 185 10.97 -3.21 1.53
N ASP A 186 11.86 -3.09 0.54
CA ASP A 186 12.88 -4.10 0.28
C ASP A 186 13.79 -4.31 1.50
N GLY A 187 14.09 -5.57 1.80
CA GLY A 187 14.81 -5.97 3.01
C GLY A 187 14.10 -5.70 4.34
N CYS A 188 12.85 -5.22 4.36
CA CYS A 188 12.08 -4.92 5.58
C CYS A 188 12.85 -4.03 6.58
N ARG A 189 13.71 -3.12 6.09
CA ARG A 189 14.55 -2.24 6.92
C ARG A 189 13.91 -0.91 7.28
N TRP A 190 12.79 -0.60 6.63
CA TRP A 190 12.02 0.63 6.82
C TRP A 190 10.54 0.33 6.57
N ASP A 191 9.68 1.22 7.06
CA ASP A 191 8.24 1.03 6.93
C ASP A 191 7.66 1.91 5.83
N ILE A 192 7.19 1.27 4.76
CA ILE A 192 6.51 1.94 3.65
C ILE A 192 5.04 2.26 3.98
N SER A 193 4.45 1.61 5.00
CA SER A 193 3.05 1.84 5.39
C SER A 193 2.86 3.13 6.19
N SER A 194 3.89 3.59 6.88
CA SER A 194 3.89 4.86 7.61
C SER A 194 4.48 6.01 6.79
N ARG A 195 4.17 7.23 7.23
CA ARG A 195 4.65 8.50 6.68
C ARG A 195 6.09 8.76 7.13
N MET A 196 6.86 9.52 6.34
CA MET A 196 8.22 9.94 6.73
C MET A 196 8.27 10.61 8.11
N GLY A 197 7.24 11.41 8.45
CA GLY A 197 7.17 12.11 9.73
C GLY A 197 6.99 11.22 10.97
N GLU A 198 6.57 9.97 10.80
CA GLU A 198 6.29 9.02 11.90
C GLU A 198 7.45 8.05 12.13
N THR A 199 7.85 7.32 11.08
CA THR A 199 8.87 6.27 11.17
C THR A 199 10.25 6.70 10.71
N ASN A 200 10.40 7.94 10.22
CA ASN A 200 11.66 8.58 9.81
C ASN A 200 12.64 7.68 9.05
N TRP A 201 12.45 7.60 7.73
CA TRP A 201 13.24 6.71 6.88
C TRP A 201 14.72 7.09 6.81
N VAL A 202 15.09 8.32 7.12
CA VAL A 202 16.50 8.76 7.22
C VAL A 202 17.20 8.10 8.40
N LEU A 203 16.51 8.00 9.55
CA LEU A 203 17.04 7.26 10.70
C LEU A 203 17.04 5.74 10.46
N ALA A 204 16.06 5.23 9.71
CA ALA A 204 16.03 3.84 9.30
C ALA A 204 17.23 3.47 8.41
N ASP A 205 17.61 4.34 7.45
CA ASP A 205 18.78 4.14 6.58
C ASP A 205 20.09 4.09 7.39
N LYS A 206 20.13 4.79 8.52
CA LYS A 206 21.25 4.77 9.49
C LYS A 206 21.17 3.62 10.50
N GLY A 207 20.14 2.77 10.44
CA GLY A 207 19.93 1.65 11.36
C GLY A 207 19.54 2.06 12.79
N ILE A 208 18.97 3.26 12.97
CA ILE A 208 18.61 3.80 14.30
C ILE A 208 17.10 3.66 14.58
N ALA A 209 16.28 3.45 13.56
CA ALA A 209 14.83 3.32 13.72
C ALA A 209 14.42 1.96 14.31
N ALA A 210 13.23 1.92 14.92
CA ALA A 210 12.60 0.67 15.33
C ALA A 210 12.33 -0.23 14.12
N HIS A 211 12.29 -1.54 14.36
CA HIS A 211 12.06 -2.49 13.27
C HIS A 211 10.64 -2.32 12.71
N PRO A 212 10.43 -2.30 11.38
CA PRO A 212 9.13 -2.04 10.76
C PRO A 212 8.01 -2.98 11.23
N LEU A 213 8.36 -4.22 11.58
CA LEU A 213 7.42 -5.23 12.09
C LEU A 213 6.84 -4.93 13.48
N GLU A 214 7.27 -3.84 14.13
CA GLU A 214 6.80 -3.41 15.46
C GLU A 214 5.93 -2.14 15.39
N THR A 215 6.05 -1.36 14.32
CA THR A 215 5.50 -0.01 14.25
C THR A 215 4.75 0.29 12.96
N PHE A 216 4.45 -0.72 12.14
CA PHE A 216 3.75 -0.48 10.87
C PHE A 216 2.33 0.06 11.06
N ASP A 217 1.87 0.85 10.11
CA ASP A 217 0.49 1.35 10.08
C ASP A 217 -0.47 0.24 9.61
N GLU A 218 -1.16 -0.36 10.57
CA GLU A 218 -2.12 -1.44 10.31
C GLU A 218 -3.22 -1.04 9.32
N ARG A 219 -3.53 0.25 9.15
CA ARG A 219 -4.56 0.70 8.19
C ARG A 219 -4.15 0.37 6.75
N PHE A 220 -2.84 0.34 6.48
CA PHE A 220 -2.30 0.24 5.12
C PHE A 220 -1.55 -1.07 4.84
N VAL A 221 -1.14 -1.82 5.85
CA VAL A 221 -0.59 -3.17 5.66
C VAL A 221 -1.70 -4.15 5.28
N TRP A 222 -1.83 -4.43 3.99
CA TRP A 222 -2.92 -5.23 3.42
C TRP A 222 -2.92 -6.68 3.92
N ASN A 223 -1.74 -7.27 4.10
CA ASN A 223 -1.58 -8.65 4.59
C ASN A 223 -1.41 -8.74 6.12
N ALA A 224 -1.75 -7.71 6.89
CA ALA A 224 -1.56 -7.72 8.35
C ALA A 224 -2.20 -8.93 9.01
N SER A 225 -3.44 -9.27 8.64
CA SER A 225 -4.16 -10.45 9.15
C SER A 225 -3.52 -11.78 8.74
N LEU A 226 -2.93 -11.85 7.55
CA LEU A 226 -2.24 -13.04 7.03
C LEU A 226 -0.88 -13.24 7.70
N LEU A 227 -0.20 -12.14 8.07
CA LEU A 227 1.08 -12.14 8.77
C LEU A 227 0.95 -12.32 10.29
N ALA A 228 -0.20 -11.97 10.88
CA ALA A 228 -0.40 -11.96 12.33
C ALA A 228 0.10 -13.23 13.05
N PRO A 229 -0.12 -14.47 12.54
CA PRO A 229 0.43 -15.67 13.18
C PRO A 229 1.97 -15.69 13.24
N PHE A 230 2.63 -15.19 12.19
CA PHE A 230 4.10 -15.13 12.13
C PHE A 230 4.66 -13.98 12.98
N LEU A 231 3.93 -12.87 13.11
CA LEU A 231 4.31 -11.79 14.03
C LEU A 231 4.15 -12.22 15.49
N ALA A 232 3.12 -12.99 15.81
CA ALA A 232 2.96 -13.64 17.11
C ALA A 232 4.10 -14.63 17.37
N PHE A 233 4.50 -15.43 16.38
CA PHE A 233 5.69 -16.29 16.50
C PHE A 233 6.97 -15.47 16.78
N ARG A 234 7.26 -14.46 15.94
CA ARG A 234 8.42 -13.56 16.08
C ARG A 234 8.48 -12.92 17.48
N SER A 235 7.36 -12.40 17.97
CA SER A 235 7.29 -11.70 19.26
C SER A 235 7.46 -12.61 20.48
N ASN A 236 7.34 -13.92 20.32
CA ASN A 236 7.61 -14.91 21.36
C ASN A 236 9.04 -15.47 21.31
N LEU A 237 9.83 -15.16 20.28
CA LEU A 237 11.24 -15.54 20.21
C LEU A 237 12.09 -14.72 21.20
N PRO A 238 13.16 -15.31 21.77
CA PRO A 238 14.23 -14.58 22.44
C PRO A 238 14.76 -13.43 21.58
N LEU A 239 15.24 -12.35 22.20
CA LEU A 239 15.60 -11.10 21.49
C LEU A 239 16.74 -11.28 20.48
N ASP A 240 17.72 -12.12 20.81
CA ASP A 240 18.83 -12.51 19.93
C ASP A 240 18.33 -13.27 18.70
N ILE A 241 17.52 -14.32 18.91
CA ILE A 241 16.94 -15.11 17.82
C ILE A 241 15.97 -14.29 16.96
N ARG A 242 15.24 -13.36 17.58
CA ARG A 242 14.37 -12.42 16.88
C ARG A 242 15.17 -11.50 15.96
N ALA A 243 16.29 -10.96 16.44
CA ALA A 243 17.17 -10.11 15.63
C ALA A 243 17.74 -10.90 14.44
N GLU A 244 18.14 -12.16 14.65
CA GLU A 244 18.61 -13.04 13.56
C GLU A 244 17.52 -13.29 12.50
N LEU A 245 16.27 -13.50 12.91
CA LEU A 245 15.13 -13.64 12.00
C LEU A 245 14.85 -12.35 11.22
N ASP A 246 14.91 -11.19 11.88
CA ASP A 246 14.73 -9.88 11.27
C ASP A 246 15.82 -9.59 10.23
N ASP A 247 17.06 -9.95 10.51
CA ASP A 247 18.19 -9.84 9.59
C ASP A 247 18.01 -10.71 8.33
N GLN A 248 17.21 -11.79 8.40
CA GLN A 248 16.86 -12.56 7.21
C GLN A 248 15.86 -11.83 6.28
N SER A 249 15.09 -10.89 6.84
CA SER A 249 14.06 -10.12 6.13
C SER A 249 12.96 -10.96 5.49
N LEU A 250 12.58 -12.07 6.14
CA LEU A 250 11.68 -13.07 5.56
C LEU A 250 10.19 -12.73 5.71
N LEU A 251 9.79 -11.88 6.65
CA LEU A 251 8.39 -11.50 6.85
C LEU A 251 8.12 -10.18 6.14
N ILE A 252 7.17 -10.16 5.18
CA ILE A 252 7.01 -9.04 4.24
C ILE A 252 5.63 -8.40 4.39
N PRO A 253 5.51 -7.25 5.10
CA PRO A 253 4.33 -6.40 5.04
C PRO A 253 4.20 -5.79 3.64
N VAL A 254 3.01 -5.87 3.04
CA VAL A 254 2.70 -5.24 1.75
C VAL A 254 1.64 -4.16 1.90
N ILE A 255 1.83 -3.04 1.22
CA ILE A 255 0.79 -2.03 1.00
C ILE A 255 0.15 -2.21 -0.36
N GLN A 256 -1.09 -1.75 -0.51
CA GLN A 256 -1.76 -1.62 -1.79
C GLN A 256 -1.87 -0.15 -2.20
N GLY A 257 -1.73 0.15 -3.48
CA GLY A 257 -1.93 1.49 -4.03
C GLY A 257 -0.94 1.81 -5.14
N PHE A 258 -0.07 2.78 -4.91
CA PHE A 258 0.96 3.21 -5.86
C PHE A 258 2.26 3.58 -5.13
N CYS A 259 3.39 3.24 -5.73
CA CYS A 259 4.69 3.77 -5.33
C CYS A 259 5.50 4.03 -6.60
N GLY A 260 5.98 5.26 -6.75
CA GLY A 260 6.87 5.67 -7.83
C GLY A 260 7.97 6.56 -7.30
N SER A 261 9.17 6.43 -7.84
CA SER A 261 10.31 7.31 -7.55
C SER A 261 11.08 7.57 -8.84
N LEU A 262 11.43 8.83 -9.06
CA LEU A 262 12.19 9.30 -10.23
C LEU A 262 13.38 10.15 -9.76
N PRO A 263 14.61 9.84 -10.22
CA PRO A 263 15.76 10.70 -9.98
C PRO A 263 15.63 12.00 -10.78
N VAL A 264 15.91 13.13 -10.15
CA VAL A 264 15.83 14.47 -10.74
C VAL A 264 17.16 15.18 -10.55
N SER A 265 17.77 15.63 -11.65
CA SER A 265 18.98 16.45 -11.57
C SER A 265 18.65 17.81 -10.94
N THR A 266 19.42 18.22 -9.94
CA THR A 266 19.27 19.53 -9.28
C THR A 266 19.92 20.67 -10.07
N GLY A 267 20.77 20.33 -11.04
CA GLY A 267 21.61 21.28 -11.77
C GLY A 267 22.85 21.75 -10.98
N ALA A 268 22.95 21.38 -9.70
CA ALA A 268 24.12 21.60 -8.88
C ALA A 268 25.11 20.44 -8.96
N TRP A 269 26.32 20.70 -8.49
CA TRP A 269 27.41 19.72 -8.45
C TRP A 269 27.80 19.48 -6.99
N THR A 270 27.94 18.21 -6.65
CA THR A 270 28.49 17.74 -5.38
C THR A 270 29.97 18.12 -5.26
N SER A 271 30.50 18.11 -4.03
CA SER A 271 31.90 18.47 -3.75
C SER A 271 32.93 17.56 -4.44
N ASP A 272 32.55 16.34 -4.79
CA ASP A 272 33.35 15.35 -5.54
C ASP A 272 33.16 15.46 -7.06
N GLY A 273 32.48 16.50 -7.55
CA GLY A 273 32.36 16.82 -8.97
C GLY A 273 31.33 15.98 -9.72
N ARG A 274 30.37 15.36 -9.03
CA ARG A 274 29.23 14.66 -9.66
C ARG A 274 27.98 15.53 -9.67
N PRO A 275 27.08 15.38 -10.63
CA PRO A 275 25.78 16.05 -10.58
C PRO A 275 25.03 15.61 -9.33
N GLU A 276 24.51 16.57 -8.56
CA GLU A 276 23.61 16.26 -7.45
C GLU A 276 22.25 15.80 -8.01
N ILE A 277 21.74 14.71 -7.45
CA ILE A 277 20.49 14.06 -7.87
C ILE A 277 19.54 14.05 -6.68
N ALA A 278 18.40 14.70 -6.83
CA ALA A 278 17.28 14.58 -5.91
C ALA A 278 16.45 13.33 -6.24
N ALA A 279 15.79 12.75 -5.24
CA ALA A 279 14.77 11.73 -5.41
C ALA A 279 13.39 12.38 -5.30
N LEU A 280 12.58 12.31 -6.36
CA LEU A 280 11.17 12.68 -6.33
C LEU A 280 10.32 11.41 -6.25
N GLY A 281 9.60 11.25 -5.16
CA GLY A 281 8.76 10.09 -4.88
C GLY A 281 7.29 10.45 -4.69
N LEU A 282 6.41 9.50 -5.02
CA LEU A 282 4.99 9.57 -4.69
C LEU A 282 4.53 8.19 -4.21
N VAL A 283 4.01 8.13 -2.98
CA VAL A 283 3.50 6.91 -2.35
C VAL A 283 2.02 7.10 -2.02
N SER A 284 1.17 6.23 -2.53
CA SER A 284 -0.25 6.18 -2.23
C SER A 284 -0.62 4.86 -1.59
N ARG A 285 -1.22 4.93 -0.40
CA ARG A 285 -1.56 3.80 0.45
C ARG A 285 -3.08 3.69 0.56
N LEU A 286 -3.63 2.61 0.04
CA LEU A 286 -5.05 2.30 0.11
C LEU A 286 -5.36 1.53 1.39
N SER A 287 -6.30 2.04 2.19
CA SER A 287 -6.76 1.34 3.38
C SER A 287 -7.55 0.09 3.02
N TRP A 288 -7.23 -1.03 3.66
CA TRP A 288 -7.95 -2.29 3.44
C TRP A 288 -9.29 -2.36 4.19
N LYS A 289 -9.51 -1.51 5.21
CA LYS A 289 -10.68 -1.57 6.11
C LYS A 289 -12.02 -1.49 5.38
N ARG A 290 -12.09 -0.69 4.30
CA ARG A 290 -13.29 -0.55 3.44
C ARG A 290 -12.95 -0.45 1.95
N ALA A 291 -11.95 -1.19 1.51
CA ALA A 291 -11.64 -1.30 0.08
C ALA A 291 -12.74 -2.11 -0.65
N GLY A 292 -13.06 -1.74 -1.89
CA GLY A 292 -14.00 -2.51 -2.70
C GLY A 292 -14.31 -1.91 -4.06
N ALA A 293 -14.99 -2.67 -4.90
CA ALA A 293 -15.24 -2.28 -6.28
C ALA A 293 -16.22 -1.11 -6.41
N ARG A 294 -16.05 -0.31 -7.48
CA ARG A 294 -16.98 0.75 -7.88
C ARG A 294 -18.41 0.24 -7.93
N PHE A 295 -19.35 1.06 -7.48
CA PHE A 295 -20.78 0.78 -7.33
C PHE A 295 -21.17 -0.26 -6.25
N ARG A 296 -20.22 -1.05 -5.71
CA ARG A 296 -20.50 -2.00 -4.62
C ARG A 296 -20.19 -1.40 -3.26
N THR A 297 -19.02 -0.76 -3.12
CA THR A 297 -18.56 -0.20 -1.85
C THR A 297 -18.51 1.32 -1.95
N ARG A 298 -19.43 1.99 -1.27
CA ARG A 298 -19.56 3.45 -1.23
C ARG A 298 -19.90 3.90 0.18
N GLY A 299 -19.59 5.16 0.47
CA GLY A 299 -19.91 5.78 1.75
C GLY A 299 -19.09 5.23 2.91
N ILE A 300 -19.65 5.42 4.10
CA ILE A 300 -19.08 5.07 5.39
C ILE A 300 -19.67 3.75 5.93
N ASP A 301 -18.99 3.08 6.86
CA ASP A 301 -19.58 2.06 7.75
C ASP A 301 -19.73 2.52 9.20
N ASP A 302 -20.27 1.63 10.03
CA ASP A 302 -20.50 1.83 11.46
C ASP A 302 -19.23 2.09 12.28
N ASP A 303 -18.06 1.70 11.74
CA ASP A 303 -16.74 1.91 12.35
C ASP A 303 -16.07 3.20 11.87
N GLY A 304 -16.78 4.03 11.10
CA GLY A 304 -16.27 5.30 10.60
C GLY A 304 -15.31 5.15 9.42
N GLN A 305 -15.20 3.96 8.83
CA GLN A 305 -14.30 3.71 7.70
C GLN A 305 -15.00 4.10 6.41
N VAL A 306 -14.33 4.89 5.57
CA VAL A 306 -14.88 5.32 4.27
C VAL A 306 -14.34 4.48 3.15
N ALA A 307 -15.18 4.22 2.14
CA ALA A 307 -14.77 3.46 0.97
C ALA A 307 -13.62 4.15 0.22
N ASN A 308 -12.64 3.36 -0.20
CA ASN A 308 -11.46 3.81 -0.95
C ASN A 308 -10.69 4.95 -0.29
N PHE A 309 -10.51 4.86 1.03
CA PHE A 309 -9.63 5.78 1.74
C PHE A 309 -8.18 5.58 1.28
N VAL A 310 -7.57 6.63 0.76
CA VAL A 310 -6.18 6.64 0.29
C VAL A 310 -5.44 7.80 0.93
N GLU A 311 -4.27 7.50 1.50
CA GLU A 311 -3.27 8.48 1.88
C GLU A 311 -2.22 8.58 0.79
N THR A 312 -1.95 9.79 0.30
CA THR A 312 -0.96 10.07 -0.73
C THR A 312 0.11 10.99 -0.18
N GLU A 313 1.37 10.57 -0.23
CA GLU A 313 2.54 11.28 0.25
C GLU A 313 3.47 11.60 -0.91
N LEU A 314 3.72 12.89 -1.13
CA LEU A 314 4.78 13.38 -2.01
C LEU A 314 6.09 13.47 -1.20
N ILE A 315 7.16 12.89 -1.73
CA ILE A 315 8.51 13.02 -1.18
C ILE A 315 9.41 13.74 -2.18
N LEU A 316 10.17 14.73 -1.71
CA LEU A 316 11.32 15.28 -2.44
C LEU A 316 12.52 15.28 -1.52
N ALA A 317 13.54 14.48 -1.81
CA ALA A 317 14.75 14.39 -1.02
C ALA A 317 15.98 14.82 -1.84
N THR A 318 16.74 15.78 -1.31
CA THR A 318 18.10 16.13 -1.76
C THR A 318 19.13 15.56 -0.79
N ASP A 319 20.42 15.85 -0.98
CA ASP A 319 21.45 15.42 -0.03
C ASP A 319 21.35 16.14 1.32
N SER A 320 20.62 17.26 1.39
CA SER A 320 20.51 18.12 2.58
C SER A 320 19.16 18.03 3.29
N VAL A 321 18.06 17.95 2.54
CA VAL A 321 16.71 18.02 3.11
C VAL A 321 15.74 17.09 2.40
N CYS A 322 14.82 16.52 3.17
CA CYS A 322 13.69 15.75 2.67
C CYS A 322 12.38 16.44 3.02
N LEU A 323 11.59 16.75 1.99
CA LEU A 323 10.18 17.11 2.08
C LEU A 323 9.33 15.84 2.12
N SER A 324 8.35 15.79 3.03
CA SER A 324 7.20 14.90 2.96
C SER A 324 5.92 15.74 3.06
N TYR A 325 5.00 15.54 2.11
CA TYR A 325 3.72 16.22 2.09
C TYR A 325 2.57 15.24 1.84
N VAL A 326 1.66 15.16 2.81
CA VAL A 326 0.58 14.18 2.85
C VAL A 326 -0.78 14.82 2.54
N GLN A 327 -1.59 14.12 1.75
CA GLN A 327 -2.98 14.41 1.48
C GLN A 327 -3.81 13.14 1.57
N VAL A 328 -5.10 13.25 1.91
CA VAL A 328 -6.00 12.09 1.96
C VAL A 328 -7.19 12.27 1.02
N ARG A 329 -7.75 11.14 0.58
CA ARG A 329 -9.02 11.10 -0.14
C ARG A 329 -9.83 9.89 0.27
N GLY A 330 -11.14 9.96 0.05
CA GLY A 330 -12.04 8.84 0.30
C GLY A 330 -13.47 9.21 -0.04
N SER A 331 -14.35 8.20 -0.02
CA SER A 331 -15.77 8.42 -0.31
C SER A 331 -16.40 9.49 0.59
N VAL A 332 -17.51 10.07 0.11
CA VAL A 332 -18.33 10.97 0.92
C VAL A 332 -18.70 10.22 2.22
N PRO A 333 -18.41 10.77 3.42
CA PRO A 333 -18.47 10.05 4.69
C PRO A 333 -19.91 9.92 5.21
N LEU A 334 -20.82 9.45 4.37
CA LEU A 334 -22.24 9.26 4.66
C LEU A 334 -22.64 7.84 4.33
N PHE A 335 -23.75 7.37 4.91
CA PHE A 335 -24.36 6.11 4.47
C PHE A 335 -25.17 6.37 3.20
N TRP A 336 -24.59 6.03 2.05
CA TRP A 336 -25.22 6.22 0.75
C TRP A 336 -24.94 5.08 -0.20
N GLN A 337 -25.86 4.88 -1.13
CA GLN A 337 -25.74 3.86 -2.18
C GLN A 337 -26.14 4.43 -3.53
N GLN A 338 -25.75 3.70 -4.57
CA GLN A 338 -26.12 3.98 -5.94
C GLN A 338 -26.57 2.66 -6.57
N PRO A 339 -27.87 2.29 -6.46
CA PRO A 339 -28.36 1.00 -6.91
C PRO A 339 -28.16 0.85 -8.42
N SER A 340 -27.57 -0.27 -8.85
CA SER A 340 -27.50 -0.62 -10.26
C SER A 340 -28.84 -1.20 -10.72
N GLN A 341 -29.73 -0.36 -11.26
CA GLN A 341 -30.93 -0.84 -11.93
C GLN A 341 -30.67 -1.11 -13.42
N GLY A 342 -30.57 -2.38 -13.82
CA GLY A 342 -30.88 -2.90 -15.16
C GLY A 342 -30.15 -2.31 -16.40
N ILE A 343 -30.38 -2.95 -17.56
CA ILE A 343 -29.76 -2.65 -18.87
C ILE A 343 -30.33 -1.37 -19.55
N GLN A 344 -31.05 -0.51 -18.83
CA GLN A 344 -31.63 0.72 -19.41
C GLN A 344 -31.03 1.98 -18.78
N THR A 345 -30.33 2.74 -19.64
CA THR A 345 -29.80 4.08 -19.43
C THR A 345 -30.86 5.08 -18.93
N LEU A 346 -30.60 5.84 -17.86
CA LEU A 346 -30.17 7.25 -17.99
C LEU A 346 -29.95 8.06 -16.68
N GLN A 347 -30.13 7.52 -15.47
CA GLN A 347 -29.67 8.19 -14.24
C GLN A 347 -29.62 7.20 -13.07
N GLN A 348 -28.43 6.86 -12.59
CA GLN A 348 -28.31 6.07 -11.36
C GLN A 348 -28.53 6.98 -10.15
N LYS A 349 -29.72 6.87 -9.55
CA LYS A 349 -30.14 7.68 -8.40
C LYS A 349 -29.29 7.38 -7.18
N VAL A 350 -28.68 8.42 -6.61
CA VAL A 350 -27.99 8.34 -5.32
C VAL A 350 -29.01 8.46 -4.20
N GLU A 351 -28.89 7.61 -3.20
CA GLU A 351 -29.80 7.57 -2.06
C GLU A 351 -29.02 7.48 -0.75
N LEU A 352 -29.40 8.31 0.23
CA LEU A 352 -28.97 8.14 1.61
C LEU A 352 -29.72 6.94 2.21
N THR A 353 -28.97 6.00 2.78
CA THR A 353 -29.54 4.75 3.31
C THR A 353 -29.87 4.83 4.79
N ARG A 354 -29.46 5.91 5.47
CA ARG A 354 -29.73 6.13 6.90
C ARG A 354 -30.13 7.58 7.18
N PRO A 355 -30.99 7.82 8.19
CA PRO A 355 -31.33 9.17 8.63
C PRO A 355 -30.11 9.87 9.27
N PRO A 356 -30.11 11.21 9.35
CA PRO A 356 -28.97 11.97 9.91
C PRO A 356 -28.54 11.51 11.31
N GLN A 357 -29.49 11.24 12.21
CA GLN A 357 -29.20 10.85 13.59
C GLN A 357 -28.45 9.51 13.68
N ALA A 358 -28.67 8.60 12.73
CA ALA A 358 -27.97 7.33 12.65
C ALA A 358 -26.62 7.42 11.90
N THR A 359 -26.41 8.49 11.13
CA THR A 359 -25.16 8.74 10.38
C THR A 359 -24.12 9.46 11.25
N GLN A 360 -24.56 10.39 12.12
CA GLN A 360 -23.66 11.23 12.91
C GLN A 360 -22.59 10.44 13.71
N PRO A 361 -22.89 9.33 14.40
CA PRO A 361 -21.86 8.63 15.19
C PRO A 361 -20.71 8.07 14.33
N ALA A 362 -21.02 7.52 13.16
CA ALA A 362 -19.99 7.04 12.23
C ALA A 362 -19.21 8.21 11.62
N PHE A 363 -19.90 9.30 11.30
CA PHE A 363 -19.28 10.53 10.79
C PHE A 363 -18.29 11.12 11.81
N ASP A 364 -18.69 11.20 13.08
CA ASP A 364 -17.85 11.69 14.17
C ASP A 364 -16.61 10.81 14.32
N LYS A 365 -16.78 9.48 14.38
CA LYS A 365 -15.65 8.52 14.41
C LYS A 365 -14.66 8.79 13.27
N HIS A 366 -15.16 8.99 12.05
CA HIS A 366 -14.29 9.25 10.89
C HIS A 366 -13.44 10.52 11.04
N PHE A 367 -14.06 11.65 11.40
CA PHE A 367 -13.31 12.91 11.50
C PHE A 367 -12.45 12.99 12.76
N LEU A 368 -12.85 12.35 13.85
CA LEU A 368 -12.02 12.22 15.04
C LEU A 368 -10.78 11.37 14.76
N ASP A 369 -10.91 10.25 14.05
CA ASP A 369 -9.78 9.43 13.58
C ASP A 369 -8.85 10.25 12.67
N LEU A 370 -9.39 11.08 11.76
CA LEU A 370 -8.56 11.97 10.96
C LEU A 370 -7.85 13.05 11.79
N LEU A 371 -8.51 13.64 12.79
CA LEU A 371 -7.89 14.62 13.68
C LEU A 371 -6.78 14.00 14.52
N GLU A 372 -6.95 12.75 14.96
CA GLU A 372 -5.93 12.00 15.70
C GLU A 372 -4.67 11.78 14.85
N HIS A 373 -4.83 11.35 13.60
CA HIS A 373 -3.67 11.04 12.73
C HIS A 373 -3.04 12.27 12.06
N TYR A 374 -3.82 13.32 11.81
CA TYR A 374 -3.40 14.46 10.97
C TYR A 374 -3.46 15.81 11.68
N HIS A 375 -3.86 15.85 12.95
CA HIS A 375 -4.03 17.04 13.78
C HIS A 375 -5.16 17.97 13.33
N SER A 376 -5.13 18.48 12.09
CA SER A 376 -6.16 19.34 11.49
C SER A 376 -6.64 18.79 10.15
N VAL A 377 -7.90 19.05 9.77
CA VAL A 377 -8.47 18.58 8.50
C VAL A 377 -9.21 19.70 7.78
N HIS A 378 -8.84 19.95 6.52
CA HIS A 378 -9.62 20.79 5.60
C HIS A 378 -10.19 19.91 4.49
N ALA A 379 -11.49 19.70 4.48
CA ALA A 379 -12.16 18.94 3.45
C ALA A 379 -12.44 19.79 2.20
N ILE A 380 -12.18 19.24 1.02
CA ILE A 380 -12.56 19.84 -0.26
C ILE A 380 -13.55 18.90 -0.93
N ASN A 381 -14.81 19.32 -0.95
CA ASN A 381 -15.90 18.52 -1.48
C ASN A 381 -16.17 18.89 -2.94
N LEU A 382 -15.79 18.00 -3.87
CA LEU A 382 -15.83 18.24 -5.31
C LEU A 382 -17.18 17.91 -5.97
N LEU A 383 -18.22 17.71 -5.15
CA LEU A 383 -19.57 17.43 -5.58
C LEU A 383 -20.21 18.67 -6.20
N GLY A 384 -20.99 18.46 -7.26
CA GLY A 384 -21.71 19.51 -7.96
C GLY A 384 -22.95 19.98 -7.21
N GLN A 385 -23.45 21.14 -7.62
CA GLN A 385 -24.59 21.81 -6.99
C GLN A 385 -25.97 21.36 -7.52
N LYS A 386 -26.04 20.24 -8.23
CA LYS A 386 -27.28 19.74 -8.82
C LYS A 386 -27.64 18.34 -8.33
N ASP A 387 -28.94 18.08 -8.28
CA ASP A 387 -29.54 16.75 -8.09
C ASP A 387 -28.95 15.98 -6.87
N ALA A 388 -28.51 14.76 -7.12
CA ALA A 388 -27.93 13.83 -6.16
C ALA A 388 -26.66 14.35 -5.46
N GLU A 389 -25.76 15.02 -6.20
CA GLU A 389 -24.50 15.51 -5.63
C GLU A 389 -24.75 16.68 -4.65
N ALA A 390 -25.80 17.49 -4.88
CA ALA A 390 -26.21 18.56 -3.97
C ALA A 390 -26.75 18.03 -2.64
N MET A 391 -27.57 16.97 -2.69
CA MET A 391 -28.11 16.32 -1.49
C MET A 391 -27.00 15.74 -0.60
N LEU A 392 -26.03 15.04 -1.18
CA LEU A 392 -24.86 14.55 -0.45
C LEU A 392 -24.02 15.70 0.12
N SER A 393 -23.84 16.78 -0.64
CA SER A 393 -23.06 17.95 -0.19
C SER A 393 -23.70 18.67 0.99
N SER A 394 -25.03 18.84 0.97
CA SER A 394 -25.76 19.43 2.09
C SER A 394 -25.61 18.56 3.34
N ALA A 395 -25.92 17.27 3.23
CA ALA A 395 -25.83 16.36 4.37
C ALA A 395 -24.43 16.30 4.97
N TYR A 396 -23.38 16.29 4.14
CA TYR A 396 -21.99 16.34 4.62
C TYR A 396 -21.72 17.66 5.38
N SER A 397 -22.12 18.81 4.81
CA SER A 397 -21.93 20.11 5.46
C SER A 397 -22.64 20.18 6.82
N ASP A 398 -23.86 19.66 6.91
CA ASP A 398 -24.66 19.63 8.14
C ASP A 398 -23.99 18.76 9.23
N HIS A 399 -23.53 17.56 8.86
CA HIS A 399 -22.84 16.65 9.78
C HIS A 399 -21.51 17.22 10.29
N LEU A 400 -20.75 17.92 9.43
CA LEU A 400 -19.51 18.57 9.85
C LEU A 400 -19.77 19.75 10.78
N ALA A 401 -20.77 20.58 10.49
CA ALA A 401 -21.17 21.69 11.35
C ALA A 401 -21.63 21.19 12.75
N GLN A 402 -22.34 20.06 12.79
CA GLN A 402 -22.74 19.44 14.05
C GLN A 402 -21.53 18.93 14.86
N LEU A 403 -20.54 18.32 14.20
CA LEU A 403 -19.31 17.89 14.85
C LEU A 403 -18.49 19.08 15.37
N GLN A 404 -18.33 20.13 14.56
CA GLN A 404 -17.65 21.37 14.97
C GLN A 404 -18.30 21.97 16.23
N ALA A 405 -19.63 22.10 16.24
CA ALA A 405 -20.37 22.60 17.39
C ALA A 405 -20.24 21.71 18.64
N THR A 406 -20.01 20.40 18.45
CA THR A 406 -19.77 19.45 19.55
C THR A 406 -18.36 19.62 20.13
N LEU A 407 -17.35 19.77 19.27
CA LEU A 407 -15.97 20.00 19.67
C LEU A 407 -15.79 21.35 20.40
N GLU A 408 -16.49 22.40 19.97
CA GLU A 408 -16.46 23.72 20.62
C GLU A 408 -17.06 23.71 22.03
N LYS A 409 -18.09 22.88 22.27
CA LYS A 409 -18.78 22.80 23.57
C LYS A 409 -18.06 21.92 24.58
N THR A 410 -17.08 21.12 24.16
CA THR A 410 -16.36 20.19 25.04
C THR A 410 -15.37 20.98 25.92
N PRO A 411 -15.56 21.04 27.26
CA PRO A 411 -14.80 21.92 28.13
C PRO A 411 -13.31 21.51 28.23
N PRO A 412 -12.39 22.48 28.48
CA PRO A 412 -10.95 22.21 28.58
C PRO A 412 -10.56 21.22 29.68
N SER A 413 -11.42 20.99 30.68
CA SER A 413 -11.15 20.11 31.83
C SER A 413 -11.19 18.62 31.51
N GLU A 414 -11.91 18.19 30.46
CA GLU A 414 -11.85 16.81 29.95
C GLU A 414 -10.71 16.59 28.95
N LYS A 415 -10.08 17.67 28.45
CA LYS A 415 -8.84 17.59 27.65
C LYS A 415 -7.60 17.23 28.48
N GLY A 416 -7.69 17.25 29.81
CA GLY A 416 -6.56 17.06 30.73
C GLY A 416 -6.43 15.69 31.39
N ALA A 417 -7.29 14.71 31.06
CA ALA A 417 -7.17 13.33 31.57
C ALA A 417 -6.37 12.39 30.64
N MET A 418 -6.01 12.87 29.45
CA MET A 418 -5.01 12.32 28.55
C MET A 418 -4.12 13.49 28.15
N ASP A 419 -2.83 13.27 27.87
CA ASP A 419 -1.93 14.25 27.25
C ASP A 419 -2.37 14.58 25.79
N ALA A 420 -3.65 14.91 25.59
CA ALA A 420 -4.26 15.14 24.30
C ALA A 420 -3.99 16.60 23.89
N ALA A 421 -3.12 16.78 22.89
CA ALA A 421 -2.98 18.05 22.20
C ALA A 421 -4.38 18.61 21.83
N PRO A 422 -4.59 19.93 21.87
CA PRO A 422 -5.87 20.50 21.44
C PRO A 422 -6.17 19.98 20.03
N HIS A 423 -7.30 19.29 19.85
CA HIS A 423 -7.75 18.84 18.54
C HIS A 423 -7.63 20.00 17.55
N GLY A 424 -6.99 19.77 16.41
CA GLY A 424 -6.78 20.82 15.41
C GLY A 424 -8.08 21.22 14.71
N THR A 425 -7.96 22.07 13.70
CA THR A 425 -9.14 22.69 13.07
C THR A 425 -9.83 21.74 12.10
N LEU A 426 -11.16 21.73 12.10
CA LEU A 426 -11.99 21.11 11.05
C LEU A 426 -12.60 22.20 10.17
N SER A 427 -12.50 22.06 8.86
CA SER A 427 -13.12 22.99 7.89
C SER A 427 -13.52 22.27 6.60
N LEU A 428 -14.43 22.85 5.83
CA LEU A 428 -14.93 22.31 4.57
C LEU A 428 -15.16 23.42 3.55
N THR A 429 -14.61 23.25 2.36
CA THR A 429 -14.91 24.09 1.21
C THR A 429 -15.67 23.25 0.16
N PRO A 430 -16.97 23.52 -0.07
CA PRO A 430 -17.70 23.00 -1.21
C PRO A 430 -17.16 23.60 -2.51
N TYR A 431 -16.80 22.76 -3.48
CA TYR A 431 -16.20 23.21 -4.73
C TYR A 431 -16.80 22.45 -5.92
N ASP A 432 -17.71 23.09 -6.66
CA ASP A 432 -18.32 22.50 -7.85
C ASP A 432 -17.29 22.41 -8.99
N PHE A 433 -16.59 21.28 -9.04
CA PHE A 433 -15.55 21.01 -10.02
C PHE A 433 -16.07 21.07 -11.46
N HIS A 434 -17.30 20.61 -11.70
CA HIS A 434 -17.89 20.61 -13.05
C HIS A 434 -18.13 22.03 -13.53
N ALA A 435 -18.65 22.91 -12.67
CA ALA A 435 -18.89 24.31 -12.98
C ALA A 435 -17.56 25.04 -13.26
N ALA A 436 -16.54 24.81 -12.44
CA ALA A 436 -15.22 25.42 -12.60
C ALA A 436 -14.58 25.06 -13.94
N VAL A 437 -14.47 23.75 -14.22
CA VAL A 437 -13.84 23.26 -15.46
C VAL A 437 -14.64 23.64 -16.71
N LYS A 438 -15.98 23.70 -16.64
CA LYS A 438 -16.81 24.15 -17.76
C LYS A 438 -16.54 25.62 -18.12
N THR A 439 -16.20 26.45 -17.15
CA THR A 439 -16.08 27.90 -17.34
C THR A 439 -14.73 28.30 -17.92
N GLY A 440 -13.64 27.65 -17.51
CA GLY A 440 -12.30 28.00 -17.99
C GLY A 440 -11.30 26.86 -18.01
N GLY A 441 -11.76 25.62 -18.08
CA GLY A 441 -10.90 24.44 -18.14
C GLY A 441 -10.20 24.12 -16.83
N HIS A 442 -9.19 23.26 -16.91
CA HIS A 442 -8.45 22.75 -15.76
C HIS A 442 -7.59 23.83 -15.07
N ASP A 443 -7.10 24.83 -15.81
CA ASP A 443 -6.27 25.91 -15.28
C ASP A 443 -6.99 26.75 -14.22
N VAL A 444 -8.33 26.88 -14.31
CA VAL A 444 -9.14 27.57 -13.29
C VAL A 444 -9.05 26.89 -11.94
N VAL A 445 -8.98 25.55 -11.89
CA VAL A 445 -8.86 24.82 -10.62
C VAL A 445 -7.55 25.17 -9.91
N LYS A 446 -6.45 25.29 -10.68
CA LYS A 446 -5.16 25.72 -10.15
C LYS A 446 -5.21 27.16 -9.64
N TYR A 447 -5.82 28.06 -10.39
CA TYR A 447 -6.01 29.45 -9.96
C TYR A 447 -6.88 29.54 -8.69
N ASP A 448 -7.95 28.73 -8.62
CA ASP A 448 -8.88 28.76 -7.52
C ASP A 448 -8.24 28.33 -6.20
N LEU A 449 -7.57 27.18 -6.21
CA LEU A 449 -6.90 26.61 -5.04
C LEU A 449 -5.61 27.39 -4.69
N GLY A 450 -4.99 28.04 -5.66
CA GLY A 450 -3.77 28.82 -5.48
C GLY A 450 -4.02 30.25 -4.97
N THR A 451 -5.08 30.90 -5.44
CA THR A 451 -5.22 32.37 -5.35
C THR A 451 -6.63 32.85 -4.98
N ARG A 452 -7.71 32.13 -5.33
CA ARG A 452 -9.08 32.63 -5.13
C ARG A 452 -9.74 32.15 -3.83
N LEU A 453 -9.53 30.90 -3.43
CA LEU A 453 -10.21 30.29 -2.29
C LEU A 453 -9.39 30.52 -1.01
N SER A 454 -9.68 31.62 -0.30
CA SER A 454 -8.93 32.01 0.90
C SER A 454 -8.87 30.91 1.95
N GLU A 455 -9.96 30.20 2.21
CA GLU A 455 -9.99 29.11 3.19
C GLU A 455 -8.98 27.99 2.87
N VAL A 456 -8.82 27.67 1.58
CA VAL A 456 -7.85 26.66 1.10
C VAL A 456 -6.43 27.19 1.20
N ILE A 457 -6.22 28.47 0.89
CA ILE A 457 -4.91 29.13 0.99
C ILE A 457 -4.47 29.18 2.46
N ASP A 458 -5.34 29.65 3.35
CA ASP A 458 -5.10 29.75 4.78
C ASP A 458 -4.85 28.37 5.40
N ALA A 459 -5.59 27.33 4.96
CA ALA A 459 -5.35 25.96 5.39
C ALA A 459 -3.98 25.45 4.91
N ARG A 460 -3.60 25.71 3.65
CA ARG A 460 -2.30 25.28 3.10
C ARG A 460 -1.13 25.88 3.87
N GLU A 461 -1.19 27.19 4.16
CA GLU A 461 -0.15 27.88 4.92
C GLU A 461 -0.05 27.36 6.37
N ARG A 462 -1.18 27.12 7.03
CA ARG A 462 -1.20 26.56 8.39
C ARG A 462 -0.74 25.11 8.46
N PHE A 463 -1.10 24.29 7.47
CA PHE A 463 -0.76 22.86 7.47
C PHE A 463 0.71 22.63 7.15
N GLY A 464 1.27 23.40 6.21
CA GLY A 464 2.66 23.26 5.78
C GLY A 464 2.97 21.85 5.30
N TRP A 465 4.16 21.37 5.66
CA TRP A 465 4.71 20.08 5.26
C TRP A 465 5.66 19.57 6.35
N THR A 466 6.05 18.30 6.25
CA THR A 466 7.13 17.74 7.06
C THR A 466 8.46 17.95 6.34
N ALA A 467 9.46 18.50 7.03
CA ALA A 467 10.82 18.66 6.55
C ALA A 467 11.79 17.94 7.49
N VAL A 468 12.68 17.14 6.93
CA VAL A 468 13.67 16.35 7.67
C VAL A 468 15.07 16.70 7.17
N ASP A 469 15.99 16.93 8.09
CA ASP A 469 17.41 17.09 7.79
C ASP A 469 18.02 15.74 7.41
N MET A 470 18.59 15.63 6.21
CA MET A 470 19.11 14.36 5.70
C MET A 470 20.39 13.91 6.42
N SER A 471 21.19 14.85 6.91
CA SER A 471 22.46 14.57 7.58
C SER A 471 22.27 14.01 9.00
N THR A 472 21.25 14.46 9.72
CA THR A 472 20.97 14.08 11.10
C THR A 472 19.76 13.16 11.23
N GLY A 473 18.83 13.20 10.28
CA GLY A 473 17.50 12.62 10.42
C GLY A 473 16.60 13.41 11.37
N GLN A 474 16.97 14.60 11.83
CA GLN A 474 16.09 15.39 12.70
C GLN A 474 14.94 16.01 11.91
N ILE A 475 13.75 15.99 12.50
CA ILE A 475 12.58 16.66 11.94
C ILE A 475 12.72 18.17 12.20
N ILE A 476 12.83 18.94 11.13
CA ILE A 476 12.92 20.41 11.13
C ILE A 476 11.53 21.01 11.34
N GLN A 477 10.53 20.46 10.66
CA GLN A 477 9.14 20.88 10.72
C GLN A 477 8.23 19.67 10.52
N GLN A 478 7.10 19.63 11.21
CA GLN A 478 6.04 18.65 10.97
C GLN A 478 4.83 19.30 10.30
N GLN A 479 4.21 18.58 9.38
CA GLN A 479 2.91 18.95 8.81
C GLN A 479 1.84 18.96 9.91
N GLN A 480 1.06 20.03 10.00
CA GLN A 480 0.09 20.29 11.09
C GLN A 480 -1.38 20.04 10.70
N GLY A 481 -1.62 19.53 9.49
CA GLY A 481 -2.96 19.27 8.98
C GLY A 481 -2.97 18.62 7.61
N VAL A 482 -4.13 18.13 7.19
CA VAL A 482 -4.31 17.43 5.91
C VAL A 482 -5.49 17.97 5.11
N PHE A 483 -5.33 18.00 3.79
CA PHE A 483 -6.48 18.15 2.89
C PHE A 483 -7.14 16.79 2.68
N ARG A 484 -8.45 16.73 2.94
CA ARG A 484 -9.30 15.58 2.61
C ARG A 484 -10.10 15.89 1.37
N THR A 485 -9.76 15.27 0.24
CA THR A 485 -10.53 15.45 -1.00
C THR A 485 -11.56 14.33 -1.17
N ASN A 486 -12.78 14.70 -1.57
CA ASN A 486 -13.78 13.71 -1.92
C ASN A 486 -14.55 14.14 -3.15
N CYS A 487 -15.17 13.16 -3.77
CA CYS A 487 -16.03 13.35 -4.91
C CYS A 487 -17.06 12.21 -4.95
N LEU A 488 -17.96 12.19 -5.94
CA LEU A 488 -18.88 11.06 -6.09
C LEU A 488 -18.10 9.76 -6.35
N ASP A 489 -17.11 9.82 -7.24
CA ASP A 489 -16.11 8.79 -7.46
C ASP A 489 -14.73 9.37 -7.13
N CYS A 490 -14.00 8.74 -6.20
CA CYS A 490 -12.68 9.18 -5.75
C CYS A 490 -11.57 8.70 -6.71
N LEU A 491 -11.71 9.13 -7.97
CA LEU A 491 -10.87 8.78 -9.11
C LEU A 491 -10.22 10.04 -9.70
N ASP A 492 -10.63 10.43 -10.91
CA ASP A 492 -9.98 11.44 -11.73
C ASP A 492 -10.02 12.85 -11.11
N ARG A 493 -11.20 13.28 -10.62
CA ARG A 493 -11.40 14.63 -10.06
C ARG A 493 -10.56 14.83 -8.79
N THR A 494 -10.57 13.84 -7.90
CA THR A 494 -9.77 13.87 -6.66
C THR A 494 -8.28 13.81 -6.96
N ASN A 495 -7.83 12.97 -7.91
CA ASN A 495 -6.42 12.89 -8.27
C ASN A 495 -5.89 14.23 -8.80
N TYR A 496 -6.64 14.88 -9.69
CA TYR A 496 -6.27 16.16 -10.25
C TYR A 496 -6.20 17.28 -9.20
N VAL A 497 -7.15 17.34 -8.26
CA VAL A 497 -7.11 18.34 -7.18
C VAL A 497 -5.93 18.10 -6.24
N GLN A 498 -5.65 16.83 -5.88
CA GLN A 498 -4.48 16.51 -5.06
C GLN A 498 -3.15 16.83 -5.76
N ASP A 499 -3.05 16.58 -7.08
CA ASP A 499 -1.92 16.98 -7.93
C ASP A 499 -1.71 18.50 -7.90
N VAL A 500 -2.76 19.28 -8.11
CA VAL A 500 -2.70 20.75 -8.05
C VAL A 500 -2.20 21.23 -6.70
N ILE A 501 -2.77 20.75 -5.59
CA ILE A 501 -2.36 21.15 -4.23
C ILE A 501 -0.91 20.73 -3.97
N SER A 502 -0.53 19.53 -4.39
CA SER A 502 0.84 19.02 -4.30
C SER A 502 1.82 19.91 -5.07
N SER A 503 1.47 20.34 -6.29
CA SER A 503 2.32 21.20 -7.10
C SER A 503 2.54 22.59 -6.48
N ILE A 504 1.50 23.18 -5.89
CA ILE A 504 1.58 24.50 -5.23
C ILE A 504 2.42 24.39 -3.95
N THR A 505 2.23 23.32 -3.18
CA THR A 505 2.96 23.09 -1.93
C THR A 505 4.44 22.84 -2.21
N LEU A 506 4.76 22.00 -3.20
CA LEU A 506 6.13 21.74 -3.64
C LEU A 506 6.82 23.03 -4.12
N ALA A 507 6.13 23.86 -4.91
CA ALA A 507 6.68 25.15 -5.35
C ALA A 507 6.97 26.08 -4.17
N SER A 508 6.08 26.10 -3.16
CA SER A 508 6.25 26.93 -1.95
C SER A 508 7.42 26.47 -1.10
N PHE A 509 7.60 25.14 -0.93
CA PHE A 509 8.76 24.57 -0.26
C PHE A 509 10.06 24.97 -0.96
N LEU A 510 10.14 24.78 -2.27
CA LEU A 510 11.34 25.11 -3.05
C LEU A 510 11.66 26.60 -3.04
N SER A 511 10.63 27.46 -3.05
CA SER A 511 10.79 28.91 -2.90
C SER A 511 11.34 29.30 -1.53
N THR A 512 10.97 28.56 -0.47
CA THR A 512 11.47 28.81 0.89
C THR A 512 12.98 28.50 1.00
N LEU A 513 13.46 27.56 0.19
CA LEU A 513 14.88 27.18 0.12
C LEU A 513 15.68 27.95 -0.95
N ASP A 514 15.05 28.87 -1.68
CA ASP A 514 15.62 29.53 -2.88
C ASP A 514 16.23 28.50 -3.86
N SER A 515 15.58 27.35 -4.00
CA SER A 515 16.14 26.22 -4.75
C SER A 515 15.95 26.40 -6.26
N PRO A 516 17.00 26.18 -7.09
CA PRO A 516 16.88 26.25 -8.55
C PRO A 516 15.91 25.20 -9.11
N LEU A 517 15.62 24.14 -8.35
CA LEU A 517 14.61 23.13 -8.67
C LEU A 517 13.22 23.73 -8.90
N ALA A 518 12.89 24.89 -8.31
CA ALA A 518 11.61 25.56 -8.53
C ALA A 518 11.34 25.86 -10.02
N SER A 519 12.40 26.12 -10.80
CA SER A 519 12.30 26.38 -12.25
C SER A 519 12.67 25.16 -13.11
N SER A 520 12.89 24.00 -12.50
CA SER A 520 13.37 22.80 -13.21
C SER A 520 12.25 22.13 -14.01
N ALA A 521 12.38 22.14 -15.34
CA ALA A 521 11.44 21.45 -16.22
C ALA A 521 11.42 19.93 -16.00
N THR A 522 12.56 19.33 -15.62
CA THR A 522 12.66 17.89 -15.34
C THR A 522 11.92 17.52 -14.07
N LEU A 523 12.04 18.31 -13.00
CA LEU A 523 11.27 18.12 -11.76
C LEU A 523 9.77 18.13 -12.04
N TRP A 524 9.29 19.19 -12.69
CA TRP A 524 7.85 19.34 -12.95
C TRP A 524 7.32 18.32 -13.95
N SER A 525 8.16 17.81 -14.85
CA SER A 525 7.79 16.68 -15.71
C SER A 525 7.67 15.38 -14.93
N ALA A 526 8.63 15.09 -14.06
CA ALA A 526 8.61 13.91 -13.19
C ALA A 526 7.41 13.95 -12.22
N HIS A 527 7.09 15.12 -11.65
CA HIS A 527 5.92 15.31 -10.79
C HIS A 527 4.61 14.96 -11.53
N ARG A 528 4.42 15.48 -12.75
CA ARG A 528 3.24 15.16 -13.57
C ARG A 528 3.16 13.68 -13.95
N GLU A 529 4.30 13.06 -14.26
CA GLU A 529 4.38 11.63 -14.58
C GLU A 529 3.93 10.77 -13.39
N LEU A 530 4.47 11.04 -12.20
CA LEU A 530 4.10 10.33 -10.97
C LEU A 530 2.61 10.48 -10.65
N TRP A 531 2.05 11.69 -10.74
CA TRP A 531 0.62 11.91 -10.47
C TRP A 531 -0.31 11.27 -11.51
N ALA A 532 0.12 11.19 -12.76
CA ALA A 532 -0.62 10.50 -13.82
C ALA A 532 -0.66 8.99 -13.57
N ASP A 533 0.51 8.38 -13.30
CA ASP A 533 0.63 6.95 -13.05
C ASP A 533 -0.08 6.53 -11.77
N ASN A 534 -0.04 7.38 -10.74
CA ASN A 534 -0.82 7.25 -9.52
C ASN A 534 -2.33 7.21 -9.80
N GLY A 535 -2.82 8.18 -10.57
CA GLY A 535 -4.23 8.25 -10.95
C GLY A 535 -4.68 7.01 -11.72
N ASP A 536 -3.89 6.58 -12.69
CA ASP A 536 -4.13 5.36 -13.47
C ASP A 536 -4.18 4.10 -12.60
N ARG A 537 -3.22 3.96 -11.70
CA ARG A 537 -3.11 2.77 -10.84
C ARG A 537 -4.27 2.69 -9.86
N LEU A 538 -4.60 3.80 -9.18
CA LEU A 538 -5.71 3.83 -8.24
C LEU A 538 -7.07 3.69 -8.96
N SER A 539 -7.20 4.17 -10.20
CA SER A 539 -8.39 3.94 -11.02
C SER A 539 -8.58 2.46 -11.37
N LYS A 540 -7.51 1.76 -11.76
CA LYS A 540 -7.56 0.32 -12.06
C LYS A 540 -8.00 -0.50 -10.84
N ILE A 541 -7.55 -0.12 -9.63
CA ILE A 541 -7.95 -0.80 -8.39
C ILE A 541 -9.46 -0.67 -8.15
N TYR A 542 -10.02 0.54 -8.30
CA TYR A 542 -11.41 0.81 -7.93
C TYR A 542 -12.42 0.49 -9.05
N ALA A 543 -12.11 0.85 -10.30
CA ALA A 543 -13.01 0.78 -11.44
C ALA A 543 -12.66 -0.32 -12.46
N GLY A 544 -11.49 -0.96 -12.36
CA GLY A 544 -11.00 -1.95 -13.33
C GLY A 544 -10.48 -1.35 -14.64
N THR A 545 -10.51 -0.03 -14.80
CA THR A 545 -10.02 0.69 -16.00
C THR A 545 -8.99 1.75 -15.61
N GLY A 546 -8.18 2.21 -16.56
CA GLY A 546 -7.29 3.37 -16.36
C GLY A 546 -8.06 4.65 -16.00
N ALA A 547 -7.34 5.69 -15.59
CA ALA A 547 -7.94 7.00 -15.34
C ALA A 547 -8.31 7.68 -16.66
N ILE A 548 -9.41 8.42 -16.68
CA ILE A 548 -9.93 9.10 -17.88
C ILE A 548 -9.20 10.43 -18.08
N ASN A 549 -8.69 11.05 -17.01
CA ASN A 549 -8.02 12.35 -17.07
C ASN A 549 -6.48 12.24 -17.00
N THR A 550 -5.92 11.08 -17.34
CA THR A 550 -4.46 10.86 -17.34
C THR A 550 -3.74 11.82 -18.29
N SER A 551 -4.32 12.12 -19.46
CA SER A 551 -3.72 13.08 -20.40
C SER A 551 -3.70 14.52 -19.86
N ALA A 552 -4.75 14.94 -19.14
CA ALA A 552 -4.81 16.24 -18.49
C ALA A 552 -3.74 16.37 -17.38
N THR A 553 -3.49 15.28 -16.66
CA THR A 553 -2.43 15.22 -15.63
C THR A 553 -1.03 15.24 -16.27
N ARG A 554 -0.80 14.45 -17.33
CA ARG A 554 0.50 14.39 -18.02
C ARG A 554 0.87 15.67 -18.77
N SER A 555 -0.10 16.30 -19.44
CA SER A 555 0.17 17.36 -20.42
C SER A 555 -0.44 18.73 -20.09
N GLY A 556 -1.25 18.83 -19.02
CA GLY A 556 -2.00 20.04 -18.68
C GLY A 556 -3.15 20.36 -19.63
N LYS A 557 -3.39 19.55 -20.66
CA LYS A 557 -4.50 19.70 -21.63
C LYS A 557 -5.14 18.35 -21.90
N LYS A 558 -6.46 18.33 -22.11
CA LYS A 558 -7.14 17.12 -22.59
C LYS A 558 -6.83 16.90 -24.05
N THR A 559 -6.39 15.70 -24.42
CA THR A 559 -6.41 15.27 -25.83
C THR A 559 -7.76 14.63 -26.13
N PHE A 560 -8.17 14.64 -27.41
CA PHE A 560 -9.46 14.09 -27.85
C PHE A 560 -9.62 12.58 -27.55
N ALA A 561 -8.55 11.89 -27.15
CA ALA A 561 -8.53 10.47 -26.84
C ALA A 561 -8.68 10.13 -25.33
N GLY A 562 -8.89 11.13 -24.46
CA GLY A 562 -8.93 10.94 -23.00
C GLY A 562 -7.70 11.49 -22.32
#